data_AF-A0A962RYP1-F1
#
_entry.id   AF-A0A962RYP1-F1
#
_cell.length_a   1.000
_cell.length_b   1.000
_cell.length_c   1.000
_cell.angle_alpha   90.00
_cell.angle_beta   90.00
_cell.angle_gamma   90.00
#
_symmetry.space_group_name_H-M   'P 1'
#
loop_
_entity.id
_entity.type
_entity.pdbx_description
1 polymer ?
#
loop_
_entity_poly.entity_id
_entity_poly.type
_entity_poly.pdbx_seq_one_letter_code
_entity_poly.pdbx_strand_id
1 'polypeptide(L)'
;MIIRKMSSVSKSILLLLCFSGFAWLLLSPTSEKSLHARKADFYQASLRAERLIGAINSYTAKYKSAPLQLDDLVPGFIEALPDTGLAGCSSFKYVNYGSGRILILWYDLGSRQGQPVAKESQYPDGDPGHAILTFTIGEGDAVIDAKFDRMPKEIQSAEFDPELWISGNNRIAMAIDLPEKYELFRMPRSVLENLLGRPDGVRVLRDAPWELRINCPRNLTERDVLFYWPGERYPQQLYGGNTEMIGNWLYVH
;
A
#
# COMPACT_ATOMS: atom_id res chain seq x y z
N MET A 1 -40.93 -21.08 57.58
CA MET A 1 -40.50 -20.87 56.17
C MET A 1 -40.85 -19.43 55.78
N ILE A 2 -39.93 -18.49 55.98
CA ILE A 2 -40.17 -17.05 55.84
C ILE A 2 -39.46 -16.57 54.58
N ILE A 3 -40.24 -16.20 53.56
CA ILE A 3 -39.77 -15.58 52.33
C ILE A 3 -39.75 -14.05 52.55
N ARG A 4 -38.55 -13.46 52.67
CA ARG A 4 -38.38 -12.00 52.78
C ARG A 4 -38.56 -11.36 51.40
N LYS A 5 -39.61 -10.54 51.25
CA LYS A 5 -39.79 -9.56 50.17
C LYS A 5 -38.63 -8.55 50.19
N MET A 6 -37.73 -8.61 49.21
CA MET A 6 -36.84 -7.49 48.90
C MET A 6 -37.64 -6.41 48.16
N SER A 7 -37.56 -5.18 48.66
CA SER A 7 -38.27 -4.01 48.14
C SER A 7 -37.66 -3.52 46.82
N SER A 8 -38.53 -3.03 45.94
CA SER A 8 -38.26 -2.55 44.57
C SER A 8 -37.17 -1.47 44.45
N VAL A 9 -36.87 -0.75 45.53
CA VAL A 9 -36.00 0.44 45.52
C VAL A 9 -34.50 0.08 45.33
N SER A 10 -34.09 -1.16 45.63
CA SER A 10 -32.68 -1.57 45.51
C SER A 10 -32.22 -1.92 44.09
N LYS A 11 -33.13 -2.17 43.13
CA LYS A 11 -32.76 -2.58 41.76
C LYS A 11 -32.40 -1.40 40.86
N SER A 12 -32.98 -0.23 41.09
CA SER A 12 -32.73 0.97 40.27
C SER A 12 -31.39 1.63 40.57
N ILE A 13 -30.87 1.52 41.81
CA ILE A 13 -29.57 2.09 42.20
C ILE A 13 -28.39 1.25 41.66
N LEU A 14 -28.57 -0.08 41.57
CA LEU A 14 -27.54 -0.97 41.02
C LEU A 14 -27.40 -0.83 39.49
N LEU A 15 -28.48 -0.49 38.77
CA LEU A 15 -28.42 -0.22 37.33
C LEU A 15 -27.70 1.10 37.01
N LEU A 16 -27.85 2.13 37.85
CA LEU A 16 -27.21 3.44 37.64
C LEU A 16 -25.68 3.41 37.85
N LEU A 17 -25.17 2.55 38.74
CA LEU A 17 -23.72 2.37 38.95
C LEU A 17 -23.03 1.56 37.84
N CYS A 18 -23.75 0.66 37.17
CA CYS A 18 -23.21 -0.03 35.99
C CYS A 18 -23.12 0.89 34.76
N PHE A 19 -24.03 1.85 34.61
CA PHE A 19 -23.98 2.80 33.49
C PHE A 19 -22.91 3.91 33.66
N SER A 20 -22.62 4.35 34.89
CA SER A 20 -21.57 5.36 35.11
C SER A 20 -20.14 4.81 34.96
N GLY A 21 -19.91 3.53 35.32
CA GLY A 21 -18.62 2.87 35.08
C GLY A 21 -18.33 2.59 33.60
N PHE A 22 -19.37 2.26 32.82
CA PHE A 22 -19.22 2.04 31.37
C PHE A 22 -19.03 3.35 30.58
N ALA A 23 -19.65 4.45 31.03
CA ALA A 23 -19.44 5.77 30.43
C ALA A 23 -18.02 6.31 30.67
N TRP A 24 -17.38 6.03 31.81
CA TRP A 24 -16.00 6.44 32.08
C TRP A 24 -14.95 5.66 31.27
N LEU A 25 -15.23 4.39 30.93
CA LEU A 25 -14.40 3.62 29.99
C LEU A 25 -14.54 4.08 28.54
N LEU A 26 -15.66 4.71 28.18
CA LEU A 26 -15.89 5.32 26.85
C LEU A 26 -15.46 6.80 26.77
N LEU A 27 -15.31 7.48 27.91
CA LEU A 27 -14.89 8.89 28.02
C LEU A 27 -13.49 9.06 28.63
N SER A 28 -12.77 7.97 28.88
CA SER A 28 -11.33 8.07 29.09
C SER A 28 -10.76 8.71 27.83
N PRO A 29 -10.11 9.88 27.91
CA PRO A 29 -9.50 10.49 26.74
C PRO A 29 -8.49 9.46 26.24
N THR A 30 -8.87 8.71 25.20
CA THR A 30 -7.95 7.93 24.40
C THR A 30 -6.86 8.90 24.08
N SER A 31 -5.71 8.77 24.74
CA SER A 31 -4.69 9.79 24.70
C SER A 31 -4.36 9.97 23.23
N GLU A 32 -4.82 11.07 22.64
CA GLU A 32 -4.29 11.58 21.40
C GLU A 32 -2.85 11.94 21.76
N LYS A 33 -1.97 10.93 21.79
CA LYS A 33 -0.55 11.16 21.63
C LYS A 33 -0.49 12.03 20.38
N SER A 34 0.00 13.25 20.57
CA SER A 34 0.14 14.19 19.46
C SER A 34 0.86 13.48 18.33
N LEU A 35 0.54 13.82 17.08
CA LEU A 35 1.21 13.26 15.92
C LEU A 35 2.74 13.31 16.07
N HIS A 36 3.26 14.35 16.74
CA HIS A 36 4.68 14.50 17.06
C HIS A 36 5.21 13.42 18.02
N ALA A 37 4.51 13.15 19.13
CA ALA A 37 4.92 12.11 20.07
C ALA A 37 4.96 10.73 19.41
N ARG A 38 4.00 10.45 18.53
CA ARG A 38 3.96 9.20 17.76
C ARG A 38 5.10 9.08 16.75
N LYS A 39 5.42 10.15 16.03
CA LYS A 39 6.57 10.17 15.13
C LYS A 39 7.88 9.91 15.88
N ALA A 40 8.01 10.45 17.10
CA ALA A 40 9.14 10.15 17.97
C ALA A 40 9.19 8.67 18.38
N ASP A 41 8.05 8.07 18.74
CA ASP A 41 7.95 6.64 19.04
C ASP A 41 8.34 5.79 17.81
N PHE A 42 7.86 6.13 16.61
CA PHE A 42 8.24 5.46 15.36
C PHE A 42 9.72 5.62 15.02
N TYR A 43 10.31 6.78 15.29
CA TYR A 43 11.74 6.98 15.14
C TYR A 43 12.55 6.09 16.11
N GLN A 44 12.09 5.90 17.34
CA GLN A 44 12.75 4.94 18.24
C GLN A 44 12.59 3.49 17.77
N ALA A 45 11.43 3.14 17.20
CA ALA A 45 11.20 1.82 16.63
C ALA A 45 12.11 1.53 15.41
N SER A 46 12.36 2.53 14.56
CA SER A 46 13.27 2.39 13.42
C SER A 46 14.72 2.14 13.87
N LEU A 47 15.18 2.85 14.91
CA LEU A 47 16.51 2.60 15.50
C LEU A 47 16.67 1.18 16.05
N ARG A 48 15.62 0.61 16.67
CA ARG A 48 15.64 -0.78 17.15
C ARG A 48 15.69 -1.78 15.99
N ALA A 49 15.11 -1.43 14.86
CA ALA A 49 15.07 -2.28 13.68
C ALA A 49 16.43 -2.41 12.98
N GLU A 50 17.37 -1.51 13.22
CA GLU A 50 18.72 -1.51 12.60
C GLU A 50 19.42 -2.87 12.74
N ARG A 51 19.34 -3.50 13.92
CA ARG A 51 19.95 -4.83 14.14
C ARG A 51 19.30 -5.91 13.27
N LEU A 52 17.98 -5.84 13.11
CA LEU A 52 17.23 -6.78 12.28
C LEU A 52 17.52 -6.55 10.79
N ILE A 53 17.58 -5.29 10.33
CA ILE A 53 17.97 -4.93 8.96
C ILE A 53 19.39 -5.42 8.67
N GLY A 54 20.34 -5.20 9.59
CA GLY A 54 21.70 -5.71 9.48
C GLY A 54 21.77 -7.24 9.35
N ALA A 55 20.92 -7.96 10.09
CA ALA A 55 20.81 -9.42 9.98
C ALA A 55 20.25 -9.86 8.62
N ILE A 56 19.19 -9.21 8.11
CA ILE A 56 18.64 -9.47 6.77
C ILE A 56 19.70 -9.22 5.69
N ASN A 57 20.43 -8.11 5.77
CA ASN A 57 21.49 -7.77 4.82
C ASN A 57 22.62 -8.81 4.85
N SER A 58 23.01 -9.26 6.04
CA SER A 58 24.04 -10.30 6.22
C SER A 58 23.60 -11.65 5.65
N TYR A 59 22.34 -12.04 5.89
CA TYR A 59 21.72 -13.22 5.29
C TYR A 59 21.74 -13.14 3.76
N THR A 60 21.29 -12.01 3.23
CA THR A 60 21.23 -11.75 1.78
C THR A 60 22.62 -11.79 1.15
N ALA A 61 23.63 -11.22 1.80
CA ALA A 61 25.01 -11.25 1.31
C ALA A 61 25.56 -12.68 1.22
N LYS A 62 25.25 -13.53 2.22
CA LYS A 62 25.68 -14.93 2.30
C LYS A 62 24.97 -15.83 1.28
N TYR A 63 23.65 -15.74 1.18
CA TYR A 63 22.84 -16.65 0.36
C TYR A 63 22.44 -16.08 -1.00
N LYS A 64 22.79 -14.83 -1.30
CA LYS A 64 22.42 -14.10 -2.52
C LYS A 64 20.91 -13.90 -2.72
N SER A 65 20.13 -14.12 -1.66
CA SER A 65 18.68 -13.91 -1.61
C SER A 65 18.26 -13.47 -0.21
N ALA A 66 17.23 -12.62 -0.13
CA ALA A 66 16.62 -12.25 1.14
C ALA A 66 15.99 -13.48 1.84
N PRO A 67 15.90 -13.51 3.19
CA PRO A 67 15.28 -14.61 3.91
C PRO A 67 13.80 -14.73 3.55
N LEU A 68 13.24 -15.94 3.51
CA LEU A 68 11.82 -16.12 3.20
C LEU A 68 10.94 -15.59 4.33
N GLN A 69 11.42 -15.71 5.56
CA GLN A 69 10.78 -15.22 6.79
C GLN A 69 11.83 -14.79 7.82
N LEU A 70 11.42 -13.99 8.81
CA LEU A 70 12.36 -13.48 9.82
C LEU A 70 13.00 -14.59 10.67
N ASP A 71 12.30 -15.72 10.88
CA ASP A 71 12.81 -16.84 11.67
C ASP A 71 14.05 -17.51 11.03
N ASP A 72 14.24 -17.35 9.72
CA ASP A 72 15.44 -17.85 9.01
C ASP A 72 16.73 -17.14 9.45
N LEU A 73 16.60 -16.01 10.15
CA LEU A 73 17.71 -15.24 10.71
C LEU A 73 18.18 -15.77 12.06
N VAL A 74 17.33 -16.52 12.77
CA VAL A 74 17.57 -16.95 14.15
C VAL A 74 18.03 -18.41 14.20
N PRO A 75 19.01 -18.78 15.04
CA PRO A 75 19.89 -17.89 15.83
C PRO A 75 21.13 -17.43 15.05
N GLY A 76 21.26 -17.79 13.76
CA GLY A 76 22.53 -17.72 13.04
C GLY A 76 23.01 -16.32 12.67
N PHE A 77 22.09 -15.38 12.41
CA PHE A 77 22.39 -13.99 12.04
C PHE A 77 21.97 -12.99 13.12
N ILE A 78 20.99 -13.37 13.94
CA ILE A 78 20.55 -12.62 15.11
C ILE A 78 20.11 -13.60 16.19
N GLU A 79 20.43 -13.32 17.46
CA GLU A 79 20.11 -14.22 18.58
C GLU A 79 18.60 -14.37 18.79
N ALA A 80 17.86 -13.28 18.64
CA ALA A 80 16.40 -13.22 18.73
C ALA A 80 15.88 -11.99 17.96
N LEU A 81 14.62 -12.03 17.52
CA LEU A 81 13.98 -10.90 16.86
C LEU A 81 13.74 -9.76 17.87
N PRO A 82 14.13 -8.51 17.58
CA PRO A 82 13.87 -7.38 18.47
C PRO A 82 12.39 -7.00 18.48
N ASP A 83 11.92 -6.44 19.60
CA ASP A 83 10.63 -5.77 19.67
C ASP A 83 10.69 -4.36 19.06
N THR A 84 9.53 -3.85 18.63
CA THR A 84 9.42 -2.49 18.08
C THR A 84 9.45 -1.40 19.16
N GLY A 85 9.23 -1.76 20.43
CA GLY A 85 9.03 -0.81 21.54
C GLY A 85 7.67 -0.12 21.58
N LEU A 86 6.77 -0.41 20.64
CA LEU A 86 5.47 0.23 20.56
C LEU A 86 4.41 -0.57 21.31
N ALA A 87 3.66 0.11 22.18
CA ALA A 87 2.54 -0.49 22.89
C ALA A 87 1.47 -0.99 21.90
N GLY A 88 1.11 -2.28 22.01
CA GLY A 88 0.13 -2.93 21.12
C GLY A 88 0.67 -3.34 19.74
N CYS A 89 1.92 -2.98 19.40
CA CYS A 89 2.49 -3.20 18.06
C CYS A 89 3.91 -3.77 18.16
N SER A 90 4.15 -4.69 19.08
CA SER A 90 5.49 -5.12 19.52
C SER A 90 6.31 -5.93 18.51
N SER A 91 5.73 -6.36 17.39
CA SER A 91 6.40 -7.22 16.41
C SER A 91 6.56 -6.54 15.06
N PHE A 92 7.72 -6.73 14.44
CA PHE A 92 7.90 -6.42 13.03
C PHE A 92 7.14 -7.41 12.15
N LYS A 93 6.56 -6.92 11.07
CA LYS A 93 6.04 -7.74 9.97
C LYS A 93 7.03 -7.66 8.82
N TYR A 94 7.19 -8.77 8.13
CA TYR A 94 8.14 -8.91 7.03
C TYR A 94 7.42 -9.49 5.82
N VAL A 95 7.72 -8.96 4.65
CA VAL A 95 7.24 -9.48 3.39
C VAL A 95 8.42 -9.62 2.45
N ASN A 96 8.69 -10.85 2.01
CA ASN A 96 9.65 -11.14 0.96
C ASN A 96 8.94 -10.98 -0.40
N TYR A 97 9.52 -10.15 -1.27
CA TYR A 97 9.02 -9.90 -2.63
C TYR A 97 9.86 -10.57 -3.71
N GLY A 98 10.87 -11.34 -3.32
CA GLY A 98 11.81 -12.01 -4.21
C GLY A 98 12.67 -11.00 -4.95
N SER A 99 12.72 -11.15 -6.28
CA SER A 99 13.35 -10.17 -7.17
C SER A 99 12.40 -9.00 -7.53
N GLY A 100 11.16 -9.06 -7.02
CA GLY A 100 9.99 -8.43 -7.61
C GLY A 100 9.92 -6.92 -7.46
N ARG A 101 10.66 -6.23 -8.33
CA ARG A 101 10.36 -4.85 -8.75
C ARG A 101 8.98 -4.83 -9.38
N ILE A 102 8.12 -3.92 -8.93
CA ILE A 102 6.82 -3.66 -9.55
C ILE A 102 6.89 -2.29 -10.22
N LEU A 103 6.51 -2.24 -11.49
CA LEU A 103 6.42 -1.02 -12.28
C LEU A 103 4.97 -0.72 -12.63
N ILE A 104 4.64 0.55 -12.75
CA ILE A 104 3.54 1.01 -13.59
C ILE A 104 4.15 1.58 -14.86
N LEU A 105 3.66 1.11 -16.00
CA LEU A 105 3.77 1.80 -17.28
C LEU A 105 2.45 2.53 -17.51
N TRP A 106 2.47 3.73 -18.07
CA TRP A 106 1.25 4.37 -18.53
C TRP A 106 1.39 4.89 -19.96
N TYR A 107 0.26 4.85 -20.66
CA TYR A 107 0.07 5.44 -21.98
C TYR A 107 -0.96 6.56 -21.84
N ASP A 108 -0.60 7.74 -22.33
CA ASP A 108 -1.50 8.85 -22.49
C ASP A 108 -2.42 8.54 -23.69
N LEU A 109 -3.72 8.48 -23.42
CA LEU A 109 -4.73 8.22 -24.45
C LEU A 109 -5.20 9.51 -25.11
N GLY A 110 -4.87 10.67 -24.53
CA GLY A 110 -5.27 12.00 -24.97
C GLY A 110 -6.32 12.64 -24.08
N SER A 111 -6.71 13.86 -24.45
CA SER A 111 -7.72 14.65 -23.73
C SER A 111 -9.06 13.91 -23.66
N ARG A 112 -9.62 13.85 -22.45
CA ARG A 112 -10.91 13.17 -22.21
C ARG A 112 -12.14 13.94 -22.71
N GLN A 113 -11.97 15.19 -23.17
CA GLN A 113 -13.02 16.09 -23.68
C GLN A 113 -14.41 15.92 -23.01
N GLY A 114 -14.44 15.97 -21.67
CA GLY A 114 -15.66 15.68 -20.92
C GLY A 114 -15.40 15.56 -19.42
N GLN A 115 -16.49 15.36 -18.66
CA GLN A 115 -16.39 15.04 -17.24
C GLN A 115 -16.00 13.57 -17.08
N PRO A 116 -14.99 13.25 -16.25
CA PRO A 116 -14.66 11.86 -15.98
C PRO A 116 -15.85 11.17 -15.31
N VAL A 117 -15.87 9.83 -15.36
CA VAL A 117 -16.71 9.06 -14.43
C VAL A 117 -16.33 9.54 -13.01
N ALA A 118 -17.31 10.05 -12.26
CA ALA A 118 -17.05 10.86 -11.06
C ALA A 118 -16.29 10.07 -9.99
N LYS A 119 -15.31 10.73 -9.34
CA LYS A 119 -14.51 10.26 -8.20
C LYS A 119 -13.74 8.95 -8.41
N GLU A 120 -12.60 8.99 -9.08
CA GLU A 120 -11.41 8.19 -8.74
C GLU A 120 -10.36 8.40 -9.83
N SER A 121 -9.58 9.49 -9.75
CA SER A 121 -8.24 9.43 -10.35
C SER A 121 -7.44 8.53 -9.41
N GLN A 122 -7.18 7.30 -9.84
CA GLN A 122 -6.43 6.34 -9.04
C GLN A 122 -4.93 6.59 -9.15
N TYR A 123 -4.51 7.10 -10.30
CA TYR A 123 -3.11 7.35 -10.60
C TYR A 123 -2.85 8.86 -10.69
N PRO A 124 -1.79 9.35 -10.04
CA PRO A 124 -1.33 10.72 -10.20
C PRO A 124 -0.54 10.93 -11.51
N ASP A 125 -0.28 9.86 -12.26
CA ASP A 125 0.58 9.86 -13.45
C ASP A 125 -0.12 10.52 -14.67
N GLY A 126 0.68 11.08 -15.58
CA GLY A 126 0.20 11.74 -16.80
C GLY A 126 -0.51 13.10 -16.58
N ASP A 127 -1.05 13.68 -17.64
CA ASP A 127 -1.85 14.91 -17.56
C ASP A 127 -3.19 14.64 -16.84
N PRO A 128 -3.55 15.40 -15.78
CA PRO A 128 -4.83 15.24 -15.07
C PRO A 128 -6.09 15.41 -15.92
N GLY A 129 -6.00 16.10 -17.06
CA GLY A 129 -7.05 16.29 -18.05
C GLY A 129 -7.13 15.18 -19.11
N HIS A 130 -6.20 14.23 -19.10
CA HIS A 130 -6.13 13.15 -20.08
C HIS A 130 -6.60 11.81 -19.49
N ALA A 131 -7.14 10.96 -20.36
CA ALA A 131 -7.36 9.56 -20.03
C ALA A 131 -6.03 8.81 -20.14
N ILE A 132 -5.82 7.80 -19.29
CA ILE A 132 -4.61 6.96 -19.36
C ILE A 132 -4.97 5.47 -19.31
N LEU A 133 -4.13 4.67 -19.97
CA LEU A 133 -4.09 3.22 -19.78
C LEU A 133 -2.81 2.88 -19.01
N THR A 134 -2.98 2.21 -17.88
CA THR A 134 -1.89 1.77 -17.01
C THR A 134 -1.70 0.26 -17.09
N PHE A 135 -0.45 -0.17 -17.06
CA PHE A 135 -0.06 -1.57 -16.93
C PHE A 135 0.81 -1.73 -15.70
N THR A 136 0.45 -2.64 -14.81
CA THR A 136 1.32 -3.06 -13.72
C THR A 136 2.19 -4.21 -14.20
N ILE A 137 3.50 -4.01 -14.19
CA ILE A 137 4.49 -5.04 -14.52
C ILE A 137 5.00 -5.63 -13.21
N GLY A 138 4.82 -6.93 -13.07
CA GLY A 138 5.20 -7.69 -11.88
C GLY A 138 6.55 -8.38 -12.02
N GLU A 139 6.73 -9.41 -11.18
CA GLU A 139 7.89 -10.29 -11.26
C GLU A 139 7.93 -11.04 -12.61
N GLY A 140 9.13 -11.22 -13.17
CA GLY A 140 9.31 -11.81 -14.50
C GLY A 140 9.11 -10.83 -15.67
N ASP A 141 9.00 -9.52 -15.39
CA ASP A 141 8.83 -8.45 -16.40
C ASP A 141 7.59 -8.68 -17.29
N ALA A 142 6.49 -9.13 -16.69
CA ALA A 142 5.22 -9.40 -17.35
C ALA A 142 4.06 -8.60 -16.73
N VAL A 143 3.05 -8.31 -17.54
CA VAL A 143 1.83 -7.62 -17.12
C VAL A 143 1.05 -8.48 -16.11
N ILE A 144 0.75 -7.92 -14.95
CA ILE A 144 -0.08 -8.56 -13.91
C ILE A 144 -1.41 -7.85 -13.70
N ASP A 145 -1.56 -6.62 -14.19
CA ASP A 145 -2.79 -5.83 -14.14
C ASP A 145 -2.78 -4.79 -15.26
N ALA A 146 -3.96 -4.46 -15.78
CA ALA A 146 -4.16 -3.41 -16.78
C ALA A 146 -5.43 -2.63 -16.44
N LYS A 147 -5.34 -1.30 -16.33
CA LYS A 147 -6.45 -0.46 -15.88
C LYS A 147 -6.52 0.84 -16.67
N PHE A 148 -7.73 1.21 -17.04
CA PHE A 148 -8.04 2.55 -17.50
C PHE A 148 -8.23 3.49 -16.30
N ASP A 149 -7.79 4.73 -16.46
CA ASP A 149 -8.08 5.82 -15.52
C ASP A 149 -8.53 7.07 -16.28
N ARG A 150 -9.44 7.84 -15.67
CA ARG A 150 -9.97 9.10 -16.19
C ARG A 150 -10.64 9.02 -17.58
N MET A 151 -11.18 7.86 -17.96
CA MET A 151 -11.87 7.68 -19.25
C MET A 151 -13.14 8.56 -19.37
N PRO A 152 -13.45 9.09 -20.57
CA PRO A 152 -14.74 9.68 -20.87
C PRO A 152 -15.90 8.69 -20.68
N LYS A 153 -17.11 9.21 -20.40
CA LYS A 153 -18.31 8.38 -20.17
C LYS A 153 -18.82 7.67 -21.41
N GLU A 154 -18.74 8.32 -22.55
CA GLU A 154 -19.29 7.84 -23.82
C GLU A 154 -18.20 7.91 -24.87
N ILE A 155 -17.79 6.74 -25.35
CA ILE A 155 -16.73 6.59 -26.35
C ILE A 155 -17.21 5.51 -27.30
N GLN A 156 -17.18 5.80 -28.59
CA GLN A 156 -17.32 4.76 -29.61
C GLN A 156 -15.98 4.03 -29.72
N SER A 157 -15.97 2.72 -29.54
CA SER A 157 -14.78 1.92 -29.77
C SER A 157 -14.35 2.03 -31.24
N ALA A 158 -13.03 1.96 -31.45
CA ALA A 158 -12.45 1.85 -32.77
C ALA A 158 -11.59 0.60 -32.81
N GLU A 159 -11.43 0.04 -34.00
CA GLU A 159 -10.55 -1.10 -34.20
C GLU A 159 -9.11 -0.74 -33.80
N PHE A 160 -8.46 -1.57 -32.98
CA PHE A 160 -7.06 -1.35 -32.61
C PHE A 160 -6.14 -1.49 -33.83
N ASP A 161 -5.38 -0.44 -34.09
CA ASP A 161 -4.34 -0.34 -35.12
C ASP A 161 -3.01 0.10 -34.45
N PRO A 162 -1.96 -0.74 -34.46
CA PRO A 162 -0.68 -0.40 -33.84
C PRO A 162 -0.01 0.87 -34.39
N GLU A 163 -0.13 1.14 -35.70
CA GLU A 163 0.51 2.30 -36.33
C GLU A 163 -0.17 3.60 -35.90
N LEU A 164 -1.51 3.61 -35.91
CA LEU A 164 -2.29 4.75 -35.42
C LEU A 164 -2.11 4.95 -33.91
N TRP A 165 -2.00 3.86 -33.16
CA TRP A 165 -1.74 3.92 -31.73
C TRP A 165 -0.39 4.58 -31.45
N ILE A 166 0.67 4.13 -32.12
CA ILE A 166 2.03 4.67 -31.92
C ILE A 166 2.08 6.14 -32.31
N SER A 167 1.33 6.56 -33.35
CA SER A 167 1.26 7.98 -33.73
C SER A 167 0.45 8.86 -32.76
N GLY A 168 -0.15 8.28 -31.72
CA GLY A 168 -0.94 9.02 -30.72
C GLY A 168 -2.36 9.38 -31.18
N ASN A 169 -2.81 8.88 -32.34
CA ASN A 169 -4.10 9.26 -32.90
C ASN A 169 -5.20 8.31 -32.39
N ASN A 170 -6.31 8.87 -31.92
CA ASN A 170 -7.50 8.12 -31.51
C ASN A 170 -7.27 7.00 -30.48
N ARG A 171 -6.24 7.15 -29.62
CA ARG A 171 -5.87 6.13 -28.62
C ARG A 171 -7.02 5.76 -27.68
N ILE A 172 -7.82 6.73 -27.23
CA ILE A 172 -8.98 6.48 -26.35
C ILE A 172 -9.93 5.43 -26.95
N ALA A 173 -10.31 5.56 -28.22
CA ALA A 173 -11.26 4.66 -28.87
C ALA A 173 -10.68 3.26 -29.11
N MET A 174 -9.40 3.19 -29.51
CA MET A 174 -8.70 1.93 -29.73
C MET A 174 -8.38 1.18 -28.44
N ALA A 175 -8.17 1.90 -27.33
CA ALA A 175 -7.84 1.28 -26.05
C ALA A 175 -8.96 0.38 -25.53
N ILE A 176 -10.22 0.67 -25.88
CA ILE A 176 -11.40 -0.12 -25.50
C ILE A 176 -11.38 -1.51 -26.16
N ASP A 177 -10.93 -1.60 -27.41
CA ASP A 177 -10.85 -2.85 -28.20
C ASP A 177 -9.66 -3.74 -27.77
N LEU A 178 -8.64 -3.13 -27.14
CA LEU A 178 -7.39 -3.81 -26.80
C LEU A 178 -7.57 -5.09 -25.95
N PRO A 179 -8.32 -5.10 -24.83
CA PRO A 179 -8.46 -6.29 -23.99
C PRO A 179 -9.31 -7.39 -24.65
N GLU A 180 -10.14 -7.07 -25.64
CA GLU A 180 -10.93 -8.04 -26.39
C GLU A 180 -10.09 -8.76 -27.44
N LYS A 181 -9.13 -8.04 -28.04
CA LYS A 181 -8.24 -8.60 -29.07
C LYS A 181 -6.99 -9.28 -28.55
N TYR A 182 -6.48 -8.85 -27.40
CA TYR A 182 -5.18 -9.31 -26.90
C TYR A 182 -5.29 -9.84 -25.47
N GLU A 183 -4.64 -10.97 -25.20
CA GLU A 183 -4.42 -11.45 -23.84
C GLU A 183 -3.33 -10.61 -23.17
N LEU A 184 -3.74 -9.53 -22.52
CA LEU A 184 -2.81 -8.58 -21.88
C LEU A 184 -2.20 -9.17 -20.60
N PHE A 185 -2.92 -10.01 -19.86
CA PHE A 185 -2.41 -10.63 -18.65
C PHE A 185 -1.27 -11.60 -18.97
N ARG A 186 -0.18 -11.54 -18.20
CA ARG A 186 1.08 -12.27 -18.42
C ARG A 186 1.82 -11.92 -19.70
N MET A 187 1.35 -10.94 -20.48
CA MET A 187 2.09 -10.47 -21.65
C MET A 187 3.47 -9.95 -21.19
N PRO A 188 4.59 -10.45 -21.75
CA PRO A 188 5.91 -9.92 -21.44
C PRO A 188 5.97 -8.45 -21.82
N ARG A 189 6.63 -7.63 -21.01
CA ARG A 189 6.76 -6.19 -21.23
C ARG A 189 7.33 -5.88 -22.62
N SER A 190 8.33 -6.64 -23.08
CA SER A 190 8.90 -6.46 -24.41
C SER A 190 7.89 -6.68 -25.53
N VAL A 191 6.96 -7.65 -25.38
CA VAL A 191 5.88 -7.89 -26.35
C VAL A 191 4.87 -6.76 -26.29
N LEU A 192 4.52 -6.30 -25.09
CA LEU A 192 3.64 -5.15 -24.89
C LEU A 192 4.19 -3.88 -25.54
N GLU A 193 5.47 -3.56 -25.33
CA GLU A 193 6.12 -2.37 -25.90
C GLU A 193 6.31 -2.49 -27.43
N ASN A 194 6.45 -3.70 -27.97
CA ASN A 194 6.41 -3.90 -29.42
C ASN A 194 5.02 -3.65 -30.01
N LEU A 195 3.96 -4.00 -29.27
CA LEU A 195 2.56 -3.81 -29.69
C LEU A 195 2.11 -2.35 -29.57
N LEU A 196 2.40 -1.72 -28.43
CA LEU A 196 1.89 -0.39 -28.06
C LEU A 196 2.92 0.73 -28.27
N GLY A 197 4.14 0.41 -28.68
CA GLY A 197 5.25 1.34 -28.64
C GLY A 197 5.74 1.61 -27.21
N ARG A 198 6.61 2.61 -27.07
CA ARG A 198 7.16 3.00 -25.78
C ARG A 198 6.06 3.66 -24.92
N PRO A 199 5.96 3.34 -23.61
CA PRO A 199 5.03 4.03 -22.73
C PRO A 199 5.40 5.50 -22.57
N ASP A 200 4.39 6.35 -22.38
CA ASP A 200 4.55 7.79 -22.16
C ASP A 200 5.18 8.08 -20.79
N GLY A 201 5.10 7.14 -19.85
CA GLY A 201 6.02 7.12 -18.71
C GLY A 201 6.00 5.83 -17.90
N VAL A 202 6.92 5.79 -16.93
CA VAL A 202 7.18 4.63 -16.07
C VAL A 202 7.39 5.11 -14.63
N ARG A 203 6.68 4.50 -13.68
CA ARG A 203 6.85 4.73 -12.25
C ARG A 203 7.15 3.41 -11.55
N VAL A 204 8.13 3.43 -10.66
CA VAL A 204 8.41 2.28 -9.82
C VAL A 204 7.44 2.30 -8.65
N LEU A 205 6.54 1.32 -8.58
CA LEU A 205 5.65 1.15 -7.43
C LEU A 205 6.38 0.55 -6.25
N ARG A 206 7.30 -0.37 -6.53
CA ARG A 206 8.10 -1.05 -5.52
C ARG A 206 9.45 -1.43 -6.12
N ASP A 207 10.51 -0.97 -5.48
CA ASP A 207 11.90 -1.27 -5.88
C ASP A 207 12.67 -1.95 -4.75
N ALA A 208 12.05 -2.98 -4.19
CA ALA A 208 12.49 -3.60 -2.95
C ALA A 208 12.30 -5.12 -3.01
N PRO A 209 13.36 -5.92 -2.79
CA PRO A 209 13.25 -7.38 -2.70
C PRO A 209 12.52 -7.84 -1.44
N TRP A 210 12.39 -6.98 -0.44
CA TRP A 210 11.65 -7.25 0.79
C TRP A 210 11.23 -5.93 1.46
N GLU A 211 10.27 -6.04 2.38
CA GLU A 211 9.82 -4.94 3.21
C GLU A 211 9.72 -5.37 4.66
N LEU A 212 10.18 -4.51 5.55
CA LEU A 212 9.92 -4.60 6.97
C LEU A 212 8.90 -3.53 7.34
N ARG A 213 7.84 -3.88 8.07
CA ARG A 213 6.79 -2.92 8.43
C ARG A 213 6.33 -3.09 9.88
N ILE A 214 5.78 -2.02 10.42
CA ILE A 214 5.12 -1.96 11.70
C ILE A 214 3.69 -1.46 11.43
N ASN A 215 2.74 -2.39 11.51
CA ASN A 215 1.32 -2.04 11.45
C ASN A 215 0.89 -1.62 12.84
N CYS A 216 0.57 -0.34 13.04
CA CYS A 216 0.23 0.15 14.37
C CYS A 216 -0.99 1.09 14.37
N PRO A 217 -2.14 0.68 13.83
CA PRO A 217 -3.31 1.57 13.72
C PRO A 217 -3.78 2.07 15.10
N ARG A 218 -4.19 3.35 15.23
CA ARG A 218 -4.76 3.84 16.50
C ARG A 218 -6.23 3.44 16.69
N ASN A 219 -6.95 3.26 15.58
CA ASN A 219 -8.34 2.88 15.54
C ASN A 219 -8.62 2.00 14.31
N LEU A 220 -9.85 1.49 14.18
CA LEU A 220 -10.23 0.57 13.11
C LEU A 220 -10.20 1.20 11.70
N THR A 221 -10.12 2.53 11.61
CA THR A 221 -10.16 3.27 10.33
C THR A 221 -8.80 3.78 9.87
N GLU A 222 -7.86 3.99 10.80
CA GLU A 222 -6.51 4.45 10.50
C GLU A 222 -5.65 3.32 9.95
N ARG A 223 -4.86 3.62 8.93
CA ARG A 223 -3.92 2.69 8.28
C ARG A 223 -2.48 3.13 8.50
N ASP A 224 -2.18 3.54 9.72
CA ASP A 224 -0.84 3.95 10.11
C ASP A 224 0.15 2.79 9.99
N VAL A 225 1.07 2.93 9.05
CA VAL A 225 2.11 1.95 8.77
C VAL A 225 3.44 2.66 8.69
N LEU A 226 4.42 2.19 9.46
CA LEU A 226 5.82 2.54 9.29
C LEU A 226 6.49 1.38 8.55
N PHE A 227 7.14 1.60 7.41
CA PHE A 227 7.83 0.52 6.70
C PHE A 227 9.17 0.96 6.11
N TYR A 228 10.00 -0.03 5.81
CA TYR A 228 11.34 0.12 5.28
C TYR A 228 11.54 -0.76 4.07
N TRP A 229 12.13 -0.16 3.03
CA TRP A 229 12.64 -0.85 1.86
C TRP A 229 14.16 -0.67 1.80
N PRO A 230 14.94 -1.73 1.55
CA PRO A 230 16.40 -1.66 1.51
C PRO A 230 16.95 -0.74 0.41
N GLY A 231 16.15 -0.43 -0.62
CA GLY A 231 16.53 0.51 -1.67
C GLY A 231 16.25 1.98 -1.33
N GLU A 232 15.57 2.27 -0.22
CA GLU A 232 15.20 3.61 0.28
C GLU A 232 14.54 4.53 -0.78
N ARG A 233 13.96 3.94 -1.82
CA ARG A 233 13.26 4.63 -2.90
C ARG A 233 11.76 4.50 -2.67
N TYR A 234 11.22 5.48 -1.96
CA TYR A 234 9.81 5.52 -1.57
C TYR A 234 8.99 6.39 -2.53
N PRO A 235 7.77 5.98 -2.91
CA PRO A 235 6.85 6.86 -3.65
C PRO A 235 6.26 7.93 -2.72
N GLN A 236 5.86 9.07 -3.29
CA GLN A 236 5.23 10.18 -2.54
C GLN A 236 3.84 9.84 -1.95
N GLN A 237 3.21 8.80 -2.48
CA GLN A 237 1.92 8.29 -2.02
C GLN A 237 1.98 6.77 -2.04
N LEU A 238 1.50 6.14 -0.97
CA LEU A 238 1.41 4.69 -0.85
C LEU A 238 0.22 4.30 0.01
N TYR A 239 -0.38 3.13 -0.27
CA TYR A 239 -1.53 2.57 0.45
C TYR A 239 -2.75 3.52 0.56
N GLY A 240 -2.85 4.51 -0.34
CA GLY A 240 -3.92 5.52 -0.34
C GLY A 240 -3.75 6.62 0.72
N GLY A 241 -2.61 6.69 1.41
CA GLY A 241 -2.28 7.74 2.38
C GLY A 241 -1.17 8.67 1.89
N ASN A 242 -0.95 9.74 2.65
CA ASN A 242 0.23 10.59 2.50
C ASN A 242 1.43 9.89 3.13
N THR A 243 2.61 10.17 2.62
CA THR A 243 3.84 9.56 3.12
C THR A 243 4.79 10.60 3.67
N GLU A 244 5.46 10.28 4.77
CA GLU A 244 6.48 11.12 5.40
C GLU A 244 7.68 10.27 5.83
N MET A 245 8.88 10.80 5.64
CA MET A 245 10.11 10.12 6.06
C MET A 245 10.31 10.23 7.58
N ILE A 246 10.62 9.11 8.23
CA ILE A 246 11.06 9.03 9.63
C ILE A 246 12.40 8.29 9.67
N GLY A 247 13.50 9.04 9.65
CA GLY A 247 14.82 8.46 9.38
C GLY A 247 14.84 7.84 7.99
N ASN A 248 15.27 6.58 7.86
CA ASN A 248 15.29 5.84 6.59
C ASN A 248 13.98 5.08 6.31
N TRP A 249 12.96 5.27 7.14
CA TRP A 249 11.66 4.60 7.04
C TRP A 249 10.61 5.54 6.46
N LEU A 250 9.58 4.98 5.83
CA LEU A 250 8.42 5.72 5.37
C LEU A 250 7.22 5.48 6.30
N TYR A 251 6.63 6.56 6.80
CA TYR A 251 5.39 6.55 7.55
C TYR A 251 4.24 6.93 6.63
N VAL A 252 3.20 6.09 6.60
CA VAL A 252 1.96 6.33 5.85
C VAL A 252 0.85 6.69 6.81
N HIS A 253 0.15 7.80 6.55
CA HIS A 253 -0.95 8.32 7.36
C HIS A 253 -1.99 9.12 6.55
#